data_AF-A0A2N5GDB9-F1
#
_entry.id   AF-A0A2N5GDB9-F1
#
_cell.length_a   1.000
_cell.length_b   1.000
_cell.length_c   1.000
_cell.angle_alpha   90.00
_cell.angle_beta   90.00
_cell.angle_gamma   90.00
#
_symmetry.space_group_name_H-M   'P 1'
#
loop_
_entity.id
_entity.type
_entity.pdbx_description
1 polymer ?
#
loop_
_entity_poly.entity_id
_entity_poly.type
_entity_poly.pdbx_seq_one_letter_code
_entity_poly.pdbx_strand_id
1 'polypeptide(L)' 'MQNKQEDDVITHLKQALSHLDEALHITIRTLREDPASKNDMGSLWEEFLGTCFRHIKMVGKESKINLLNLVSFARLKRY' A
#
# COMPACT_ATOMS: atom_id res chain seq x y z
N MET A 1 -2.54 24.20 -14.83
CA MET A 1 -3.12 23.78 -13.54
C MET A 1 -3.18 22.26 -13.40
N GLN A 2 -3.38 21.49 -14.47
CA GLN A 2 -3.40 20.02 -14.47
C GLN A 2 -2.13 19.33 -13.92
N ASN A 3 -0.92 19.87 -14.14
CA ASN A 3 0.32 19.27 -13.62
C ASN A 3 0.42 19.21 -12.09
N LYS A 4 -0.07 20.24 -11.37
CA LYS A 4 0.25 20.39 -9.94
C LYS A 4 -0.41 19.30 -9.07
N GLN A 5 -1.63 18.90 -9.39
CA GLN A 5 -2.35 17.86 -8.65
C GLN A 5 -1.78 16.45 -8.92
N GLU A 6 -1.33 16.20 -10.15
CA GLU A 6 -0.63 14.95 -10.47
C GLU A 6 0.72 14.88 -9.74
N ASP A 7 1.45 15.99 -9.67
CA ASP A 7 2.71 16.09 -8.94
C ASP A 7 2.54 15.82 -7.42
N ASP A 8 1.45 16.32 -6.82
CA ASP A 8 1.14 16.08 -5.40
C ASP A 8 0.80 14.60 -5.14
N VAL A 9 -0.02 13.97 -5.99
CA VAL A 9 -0.35 12.54 -5.87
C VAL A 9 0.91 11.68 -6.05
N ILE A 10 1.75 11.97 -7.04
CA ILE A 10 3.01 11.25 -7.27
C ILE A 10 3.93 11.37 -6.05
N THR A 11 4.04 12.56 -5.46
CA THR A 11 4.88 12.80 -4.28
C THR A 11 4.43 11.92 -3.11
N HIS A 12 3.13 11.89 -2.79
CA HIS A 12 2.61 11.07 -1.71
C HIS A 12 2.73 9.57 -1.99
N LEU A 13 2.51 9.12 -3.23
CA LEU A 13 2.70 7.70 -3.59
C LEU A 13 4.16 7.27 -3.44
N LYS A 14 5.12 8.13 -3.81
CA LYS A 14 6.55 7.86 -3.59
C LYS A 14 6.91 7.78 -2.11
N GLN A 15 6.38 8.67 -1.28
CA GLN A 15 6.59 8.63 0.17
C GLN A 15 6.01 7.34 0.78
N ALA A 16 4.79 6.95 0.38
CA ALA A 16 4.18 5.71 0.83
C ALA A 16 5.02 4.48 0.45
N LEU A 17 5.58 4.45 -0.77
CA LEU A 17 6.49 3.38 -1.21
C LEU A 17 7.80 3.37 -0.41
N SER A 18 8.35 4.54 -0.07
CA SER A 18 9.56 4.63 0.77
C SER A 18 9.33 4.03 2.17
N HIS A 19 8.21 4.37 2.81
CA HIS A 19 7.86 3.80 4.11
C HIS A 19 7.54 2.30 4.02
N LEU A 20 6.93 1.85 2.92
CA LEU A 20 6.69 0.43 2.68
C LEU A 20 8.02 -0.34 2.56
N ASP A 21 9.00 0.20 1.85
CA ASP A 21 10.33 -0.40 1.70
C ASP A 21 11.06 -0.52 3.03
N GLU A 22 11.02 0.53 3.87
CA GLU A 22 11.57 0.50 5.23
C GLU A 22 10.89 -0.59 6.08
N ALA A 23 9.56 -0.67 6.05
CA ALA A 23 8.80 -1.67 6.81
C ALA A 23 9.13 -3.11 6.35
N LEU A 24 9.33 -3.33 5.04
CA LEU A 24 9.75 -4.62 4.49
C LEU A 24 11.14 -5.01 4.98
N HIS A 25 12.10 -4.09 4.95
CA HIS A 25 13.45 -4.34 5.45
C HIS A 25 13.48 -4.66 6.95
N ILE A 26 12.71 -3.92 7.75
CA ILE A 26 12.54 -4.18 9.18
C ILE A 26 11.92 -5.57 9.38
N THR A 27 10.85 -5.90 8.66
CA THR A 27 10.21 -7.23 8.75
C THR A 27 11.21 -8.35 8.45
N ILE A 28 11.97 -8.25 7.36
CA ILE A 28 12.96 -9.28 6.99
C ILE A 28 14.03 -9.42 8.07
N ARG A 29 14.52 -8.30 8.61
CA ARG A 29 15.50 -8.32 9.69
C ARG A 29 14.95 -9.01 10.93
N THR A 30 13.74 -8.65 11.36
CA THR A 30 13.08 -9.27 12.52
C THR A 30 12.88 -10.76 12.31
N LEU A 31 12.42 -11.21 11.14
CA LEU A 31 12.23 -12.64 10.87
C LEU A 31 13.55 -13.43 10.82
N ARG A 32 14.67 -12.79 10.49
CA ARG A 32 16.00 -13.42 10.53
C ARG A 32 16.54 -13.52 11.95
N GLU A 33 16.32 -12.49 12.77
CA GLU A 33 16.76 -12.45 14.16
C GLU A 33 15.88 -13.32 15.07
N ASP A 34 14.57 -13.37 14.79
CA ASP A 34 13.57 -14.15 15.51
C ASP A 34 12.52 -14.74 14.56
N PRO A 35 12.74 -15.98 14.05
CA PRO A 35 11.78 -16.66 13.20
C PRO A 35 10.42 -16.96 13.86
N ALA A 36 10.34 -16.96 15.21
CA ALA A 36 9.08 -17.22 15.91
C ALA A 36 8.09 -16.05 15.78
N SER A 37 8.59 -14.83 15.54
CA SER A 37 7.79 -13.62 15.30
C SER A 37 6.99 -13.64 13.98
N LYS A 38 7.11 -14.70 13.15
CA LYS A 38 6.46 -14.79 11.83
C LYS A 38 4.96 -14.54 11.85
N ASN A 39 4.25 -15.11 12.82
CA ASN A 39 2.79 -14.96 12.89
C ASN A 39 2.39 -13.54 13.29
N ASP A 40 3.14 -12.92 14.19
CA ASP A 40 2.89 -11.55 14.64
C ASP A 40 3.16 -10.56 13.51
N MET A 41 4.29 -10.71 12.82
CA MET A 41 4.60 -9.91 11.62
C MET A 41 3.56 -10.12 10.53
N GLY A 42 3.13 -11.36 10.28
CA GLY A 42 2.06 -11.66 9.34
C GLY A 42 0.76 -10.91 9.67
N SER A 43 0.37 -10.91 10.94
CA SER A 43 -0.84 -10.24 11.42
C SER A 43 -0.79 -8.72 11.20
N LEU A 44 0.37 -8.09 11.43
CA LEU A 44 0.57 -6.65 11.16
C LEU A 44 0.39 -6.33 9.66
N TRP A 45 0.95 -7.17 8.78
CA TRP A 45 0.79 -7.01 7.33
C TRP A 45 -0.65 -7.22 6.87
N GLU A 46 -1.34 -8.22 7.42
CA GLU A 46 -2.76 -8.47 7.14
C GLU A 46 -3.64 -7.28 7.54
N GLU A 47 -3.42 -6.73 8.74
CA GLU A 47 -4.13 -5.55 9.24
C GLU A 47 -3.88 -4.33 8.34
N PHE A 48 -2.61 -4.06 8.01
CA PHE A 48 -2.24 -2.95 7.15
C PHE A 48 -2.88 -3.05 5.76
N LEU A 49 -2.72 -4.20 5.08
CA LEU A 49 -3.26 -4.40 3.74
C LEU A 49 -4.80 -4.36 3.76
N GLY A 50 -5.43 -5.01 4.74
CA GLY A 50 -6.87 -4.99 4.92
C GLY A 50 -7.41 -3.57 5.12
N THR A 51 -6.75 -2.77 5.95
CA THR A 51 -7.11 -1.37 6.21
C THR A 51 -6.89 -0.50 4.97
N CYS A 52 -5.75 -0.64 4.29
CA CYS A 52 -5.43 0.10 3.07
C CYS A 52 -6.48 -0.13 1.97
N PHE A 53 -6.79 -1.39 1.63
CA PHE A 53 -7.80 -1.70 0.63
C PHE A 53 -9.21 -1.25 1.03
N ARG A 54 -9.56 -1.36 2.32
CA ARG A 54 -10.84 -0.88 2.83
C ARG A 54 -10.96 0.64 2.68
N HIS A 55 -9.90 1.37 3.00
CA HIS A 55 -9.87 2.82 2.88
C HIS A 55 -10.02 3.30 1.44
N ILE A 56 -9.28 2.67 0.49
CA ILE A 56 -9.42 2.96 -0.95
C ILE A 56 -10.87 2.75 -1.42
N LYS A 57 -11.50 1.64 -1.02
CA LYS A 57 -12.91 1.37 -1.36
C LYS A 57 -13.87 2.37 -0.72
N MET A 58 -13.65 2.74 0.54
CA MET A 58 -14.49 3.67 1.29
C MET A 58 -14.48 5.05 0.64
N VAL A 59 -13.30 5.64 0.44
CA VAL A 59 -13.13 6.96 -0.19
C VAL A 59 -13.73 6.97 -1.61
N GLY A 60 -13.49 5.90 -2.38
CA GLY A 60 -14.10 5.76 -3.70
C GLY A 60 -15.62 5.72 -3.67
N LYS A 61 -16.21 4.93 -2.76
CA LYS A 61 -17.67 4.85 -2.59
C LYS A 61 -18.28 6.18 -2.17
N GLU A 62 -17.69 6.87 -1.19
CA GLU A 62 -18.13 8.19 -0.71
C GLU A 62 -18.09 9.24 -1.82
N SER A 63 -17.07 9.16 -2.67
CA SER A 63 -16.87 10.06 -3.80
C SER A 63 -17.66 9.66 -5.05
N LYS A 64 -18.40 8.53 -5.01
CA LYS A 64 -19.05 7.90 -6.17
C LYS A 64 -18.10 7.60 -7.35
N ILE A 65 -16.81 7.43 -7.07
CA ILE A 65 -15.76 7.12 -8.05
C ILE A 65 -15.17 5.76 -7.69
N ASN A 66 -15.21 4.80 -8.61
CA ASN A 66 -14.54 3.51 -8.39
C ASN A 66 -13.02 3.65 -8.63
N LEU A 67 -12.28 3.98 -7.57
CA LEU A 67 -10.82 4.14 -7.62
C LEU A 67 -10.09 2.85 -8.05
N LEU A 68 -10.66 1.67 -7.78
CA LEU A 68 -10.07 0.40 -8.20
C LEU A 68 -10.15 0.20 -9.72
N ASN A 69 -11.11 0.83 -10.41
CA ASN A 69 -11.19 0.78 -11.87
C ASN A 69 -10.17 1.70 -12.56
N LEU A 70 -9.48 2.59 -11.84
CA LEU A 70 -8.40 3.41 -12.40
C LEU A 70 -7.17 2.56 -12.74
N VAL A 71 -7.01 1.42 -12.06
CA VAL A 71 -5.88 0.51 -12.24
C VAL A 71 -6.35 -0.72 -13.00
N SER A 72 -5.63 -1.06 -14.07
CA SER A 72 -5.86 -2.34 -14.74
C SER A 72 -5.06 -3.44 -14.02
N PHE A 73 -5.75 -4.27 -13.24
CA PHE A 73 -5.13 -5.41 -12.56
C PHE A 73 -4.50 -6.42 -13.54
N ALA A 74 -4.99 -6.50 -14.78
CA ALA A 74 -4.36 -7.29 -15.83
C ALA A 74 -2.96 -6.76 -16.23
N ARG A 75 -2.76 -5.43 -16.19
CA ARG A 75 -1.44 -4.80 -16.39
C ARG A 75 -0.56 -4.90 -15.16
N LEU A 76 -1.14 -4.89 -13.96
CA LEU A 76 -0.39 -4.96 -12.70
C LEU A 76 0.40 -6.27 -12.56
N LYS A 77 -0.10 -7.39 -13.09
CA LYS A 77 0.60 -8.69 -13.12
C LYS A 77 1.95 -8.69 -13.86
N ARG A 78 2.28 -7.61 -14.58
CA ARG A 78 3.51 -7.52 -15.40
C ARG A 78 4.68 -6.86 -14.67
N TYR A 79 4.43 -6.28 -13.51
CA TYR A 79 5.43 -5.68 -12.63
C TYR A 79 5.58 -6.60 -11.42
#